data_AF-A0A9D8BHG6-F1
#
_entry.id   AF-A0A9D8BHG6-F1
#
_cell.length_a   1.000
_cell.length_b   1.000
_cell.length_c   1.000
_cell.angle_alpha   90.00
_cell.angle_beta   90.00
_cell.angle_gamma   90.00
#
_symmetry.space_group_name_H-M   'P 1'
#
loop_
_entity.id
_entity.type
_entity.pdbx_description
1 polymer ?
#
loop_
_entity_poly.entity_id
_entity_poly.type
_entity_poly.pdbx_seq_one_letter_code
_entity_poly.pdbx_strand_id
1 'polypeptide(L)'
;MKWPFISKLLDGGKQFYHKALLELPLLLKVATAMVALPLVFISYGTYQKYRHLNDLEEKIITVERKAKKTFLSRVREASFIKQLEDADPEFISKYFEPLVFLQKERQDLAVLLTSEEFKESDFLSLRKEDLDNNKVQFETEPLYEKDNLQELRLTVQGTLQMDVEDLQGFFKLLEGEEFATSRPQILIEHMVIRKKEVTSNYSVLEISGSFLERKLKKKKAHEKK
;
A
#
# COMPACT_ATOMS: atom_id res chain seq x y z
N MET A 1 -56.66 -81.74 -55.77
CA MET A 1 -57.41 -80.51 -55.41
C MET A 1 -56.57 -79.70 -54.42
N LYS A 2 -55.96 -78.60 -54.87
CA LYS A 2 -55.30 -77.63 -53.97
C LYS A 2 -56.34 -76.60 -53.56
N TRP A 3 -56.52 -76.38 -52.25
CA TRP A 3 -57.53 -75.46 -51.71
C TRP A 3 -57.04 -74.01 -51.83
N PRO A 4 -57.69 -73.16 -52.67
CA PRO A 4 -57.23 -71.79 -52.95
C PRO A 4 -57.40 -70.81 -51.77
N PHE A 5 -58.07 -71.23 -50.70
CA PHE A 5 -58.30 -70.42 -49.50
C PHE A 5 -57.06 -70.39 -48.58
N ILE A 6 -56.33 -71.50 -48.49
CA ILE A 6 -55.14 -71.62 -47.63
C ILE A 6 -53.98 -70.79 -48.19
N SER A 7 -53.84 -70.68 -49.51
CA SER A 7 -52.79 -69.87 -50.14
C SER A 7 -52.99 -68.36 -49.93
N LYS A 8 -54.23 -67.86 -49.98
CA LYS A 8 -54.51 -66.43 -49.71
C LYS A 8 -54.26 -66.02 -48.25
N LEU A 9 -54.54 -66.91 -47.30
CA LEU A 9 -54.24 -66.69 -45.87
C LEU A 9 -52.72 -66.68 -45.61
N LEU A 10 -51.97 -67.58 -46.25
CA LEU A 10 -50.51 -67.62 -46.16
C LEU A 10 -49.84 -66.39 -46.81
N ASP A 11 -50.37 -65.91 -47.94
CA ASP A 11 -49.83 -64.71 -48.61
C ASP A 11 -50.16 -63.42 -47.85
N GLY A 12 -51.34 -63.30 -47.25
CA GLY A 12 -51.69 -62.19 -46.35
C GLY A 12 -50.81 -62.15 -45.09
N GLY A 13 -50.53 -63.32 -44.52
CA GLY A 13 -49.57 -63.45 -43.41
C GLY A 13 -48.16 -63.03 -43.81
N LYS A 14 -47.64 -63.49 -44.95
CA LYS A 14 -46.30 -63.11 -45.45
C LYS A 14 -46.17 -61.61 -45.68
N GLN A 15 -47.19 -60.95 -46.24
CA GLN A 15 -47.17 -59.49 -46.42
C GLN A 15 -47.20 -58.73 -45.09
N PHE A 16 -47.94 -59.23 -44.10
CA PHE A 16 -47.97 -58.66 -42.75
C PHE A 16 -46.61 -58.83 -42.04
N TYR A 17 -46.02 -60.03 -42.07
CA TYR A 17 -44.69 -60.27 -41.51
C TYR A 17 -43.61 -59.43 -42.19
N HIS A 18 -43.66 -59.27 -43.51
CA HIS A 18 -42.67 -58.48 -44.23
C HIS A 18 -42.76 -56.97 -43.90
N LYS A 19 -43.97 -56.43 -43.73
CA LYS A 19 -44.18 -55.05 -43.25
C LYS A 19 -43.74 -54.88 -41.79
N ALA A 20 -44.09 -55.82 -40.92
CA ALA A 20 -43.67 -55.80 -39.51
C ALA A 20 -42.15 -55.89 -39.34
N LEU A 21 -41.47 -56.70 -40.17
CA LEU A 21 -40.00 -56.81 -40.17
C LEU A 21 -39.31 -55.51 -40.62
N LEU A 22 -39.94 -54.78 -41.55
CA LEU A 22 -39.47 -53.48 -42.05
C LEU A 22 -39.65 -52.35 -41.02
N GLU A 23 -40.66 -52.43 -40.15
CA GLU A 23 -40.93 -51.41 -39.12
C GLU A 23 -40.21 -51.67 -37.77
N LEU A 24 -39.80 -52.91 -37.51
CA LEU A 24 -38.99 -53.32 -36.35
C LEU A 24 -37.75 -52.44 -36.07
N PRO A 25 -36.89 -52.08 -37.05
CA PRO A 25 -35.77 -51.18 -36.81
C PRO A 25 -36.21 -49.75 -36.46
N LEU A 26 -37.39 -49.32 -36.91
CA LEU A 26 -37.94 -47.99 -36.61
C LEU A 26 -38.48 -47.96 -35.17
N LEU A 27 -39.20 -49.00 -34.75
CA LEU A 27 -39.63 -49.19 -33.36
C LEU A 27 -38.45 -49.29 -32.39
N LEU A 28 -37.38 -50.00 -32.76
CA LEU A 28 -36.16 -50.09 -31.95
C LEU A 28 -35.51 -48.72 -31.78
N LYS A 29 -35.39 -47.93 -32.86
CA LYS A 29 -34.87 -46.55 -32.80
C LYS A 29 -35.72 -45.68 -31.88
N VAL A 30 -37.03 -45.72 -32.00
CA VAL A 30 -37.95 -44.96 -31.14
C VAL A 30 -37.83 -45.38 -29.67
N ALA A 31 -37.76 -46.69 -29.39
CA ALA A 31 -37.55 -47.20 -28.04
C ALA A 31 -36.20 -46.76 -27.45
N THR A 32 -35.12 -46.83 -28.24
CA THR A 32 -33.80 -46.32 -27.79
C THR A 32 -33.80 -44.82 -27.56
N ALA A 33 -34.49 -44.04 -28.40
CA ALA A 33 -34.63 -42.60 -28.22
C ALA A 33 -35.44 -42.25 -26.97
N MET A 34 -36.53 -42.99 -26.68
CA MET A 34 -37.33 -42.80 -25.46
C MET A 34 -36.53 -43.10 -24.19
N VAL A 35 -35.57 -44.02 -24.24
CA VAL A 35 -34.70 -44.31 -23.08
C VAL A 35 -33.52 -43.33 -23.00
N ALA A 36 -32.93 -42.95 -24.13
CA ALA A 36 -31.77 -42.06 -24.18
C ALA A 36 -32.13 -40.61 -23.83
N LEU A 37 -33.30 -40.12 -24.23
CA LEU A 37 -33.68 -38.71 -24.07
C LEU A 37 -33.82 -38.28 -22.59
N PRO A 38 -34.46 -39.07 -21.70
CA PRO A 38 -34.43 -38.81 -20.26
C PRO A 38 -33.02 -38.81 -19.67
N LEU A 39 -32.15 -39.72 -20.11
CA LEU A 39 -30.76 -39.78 -19.63
C LEU A 39 -29.96 -38.54 -20.02
N VAL A 40 -30.12 -38.07 -21.26
CA VAL A 40 -29.51 -36.83 -21.74
C VAL A 40 -30.04 -35.64 -20.94
N PHE A 41 -31.35 -35.57 -20.72
CA PHE A 41 -31.96 -34.49 -19.95
C PHE A 41 -31.48 -34.45 -18.50
N ILE A 42 -31.41 -35.61 -17.83
CA ILE A 42 -30.86 -35.74 -16.48
C ILE A 42 -29.40 -35.32 -16.46
N SER A 43 -28.58 -35.83 -17.38
CA SER A 43 -27.15 -35.52 -17.46
C SER A 43 -26.91 -34.02 -17.66
N TYR A 44 -27.68 -33.39 -18.56
CA TYR A 44 -27.61 -31.96 -18.80
C TYR A 44 -28.07 -31.16 -17.57
N GLY A 45 -29.16 -31.55 -16.92
CA GLY A 45 -29.63 -30.91 -15.69
C GLY A 45 -28.63 -31.01 -14.54
N THR A 46 -28.00 -32.17 -14.36
CA THR A 46 -26.94 -32.39 -13.37
C THR A 46 -25.70 -31.55 -13.69
N TYR A 47 -25.31 -31.48 -14.96
CA TYR A 47 -24.19 -30.65 -15.40
C TYR A 47 -24.43 -29.16 -15.14
N GLN A 48 -25.63 -28.65 -15.42
CA GLN A 48 -25.99 -27.26 -15.15
C GLN A 48 -25.94 -26.94 -13.65
N LYS A 49 -26.46 -27.85 -12.80
CA LYS A 49 -26.38 -27.72 -11.34
C LYS A 49 -24.93 -27.74 -10.85
N TYR A 50 -24.11 -28.63 -11.39
CA TYR A 50 -22.68 -28.71 -11.05
C TYR A 50 -21.94 -27.42 -11.41
N ARG A 51 -22.16 -26.88 -12.62
CA ARG A 51 -21.60 -25.57 -13.00
C ARG A 51 -22.05 -24.45 -12.06
N HIS A 52 -23.33 -24.40 -11.75
CA HIS A 52 -23.85 -23.39 -10.83
C HIS A 52 -23.22 -23.47 -9.43
N LEU A 53 -23.01 -24.69 -8.92
CA LEU A 53 -22.32 -24.92 -7.65
C LEU A 53 -20.87 -24.44 -7.70
N ASN A 54 -20.13 -24.76 -8.76
CA ASN A 54 -18.75 -24.28 -8.93
C ASN A 54 -18.69 -22.75 -9.01
N ASP A 55 -19.60 -22.12 -9.76
CA ASP A 55 -19.66 -20.65 -9.86
C ASP A 55 -19.95 -20.00 -8.48
N LEU A 56 -20.81 -20.64 -7.67
CA LEU A 56 -21.08 -20.19 -6.31
C LEU A 56 -19.87 -20.37 -5.39
N GLU A 57 -19.17 -21.48 -5.49
CA GLU A 57 -17.94 -21.74 -4.73
C GLU A 57 -16.86 -20.71 -5.05
N GLU A 58 -16.63 -20.40 -6.33
CA GLU A 58 -15.69 -19.36 -6.75
C GLU A 58 -16.09 -17.97 -6.24
N LYS A 59 -17.39 -17.65 -6.24
CA LYS A 59 -17.89 -16.40 -5.67
C LYS A 59 -17.65 -16.34 -4.16
N ILE A 60 -17.91 -17.43 -3.43
CA ILE A 60 -17.66 -17.50 -1.98
C ILE A 60 -16.18 -17.28 -1.69
N ILE A 61 -15.29 -17.98 -2.39
CA ILE A 61 -13.83 -17.82 -2.23
C ILE A 61 -13.42 -16.37 -2.50
N THR A 62 -13.99 -15.74 -3.53
CA THR A 62 -13.69 -14.35 -3.87
C THR A 62 -14.17 -13.38 -2.79
N VAL A 63 -15.38 -13.58 -2.26
CA VAL A 63 -15.93 -12.77 -1.18
C VAL A 63 -15.11 -12.95 0.10
N GLU A 64 -14.73 -14.19 0.44
CA GLU A 64 -13.89 -14.48 1.60
C GLU A 64 -12.52 -13.80 1.51
N ARG A 65 -11.85 -13.89 0.35
CA ARG A 65 -10.57 -13.20 0.10
C ARG A 65 -10.71 -11.69 0.25
N LYS A 66 -11.79 -11.10 -0.29
CA LYS A 66 -12.08 -9.66 -0.14
C LYS A 66 -12.33 -9.30 1.33
N ALA A 67 -13.14 -10.07 2.05
CA ALA A 67 -13.43 -9.85 3.46
C ALA A 67 -12.15 -9.91 4.32
N LYS A 68 -11.29 -10.91 4.10
CA LYS A 68 -10.00 -11.04 4.78
C LYS A 68 -9.08 -9.86 4.49
N LYS A 69 -9.00 -9.41 3.23
CA LYS A 69 -8.20 -8.24 2.85
C LYS A 69 -8.71 -6.97 3.54
N THR A 70 -10.02 -6.75 3.55
CA THR A 70 -10.64 -5.59 4.22
C THR A 70 -10.41 -5.63 5.72
N PHE A 71 -10.55 -6.80 6.36
CA PHE A 71 -10.29 -6.97 7.78
C PHE A 71 -8.83 -6.62 8.13
N LEU A 72 -7.87 -7.19 7.40
CA LEU A 72 -6.45 -6.88 7.59
C LEU A 72 -6.14 -5.40 7.37
N SER A 73 -6.78 -4.76 6.39
CA SER A 73 -6.65 -3.32 6.15
C SER A 73 -7.13 -2.51 7.35
N ARG A 74 -8.31 -2.85 7.90
CA ARG A 74 -8.88 -2.16 9.07
C ARG A 74 -8.04 -2.35 10.32
N VAL A 75 -7.50 -3.55 10.54
CA VAL A 75 -6.60 -3.83 11.67
C VAL A 75 -5.33 -2.99 11.58
N ARG A 76 -4.72 -2.91 10.39
CA ARG A 76 -3.53 -2.05 10.16
C ARG A 76 -3.85 -0.58 10.36
N GLU A 77 -4.96 -0.11 9.81
CA GLU A 77 -5.41 1.29 9.97
C GLU A 77 -5.65 1.62 11.45
N ALA A 78 -6.34 0.76 12.19
CA ALA A 78 -6.56 0.96 13.62
C ALA A 78 -5.25 0.96 14.42
N SER A 79 -4.32 0.06 14.10
CA SER A 79 -2.99 0.03 14.73
C SER A 79 -2.19 1.30 14.45
N PHE A 80 -2.27 1.81 13.21
CA PHE A 80 -1.57 3.03 12.80
C PHE A 80 -2.16 4.26 13.49
N ILE A 81 -3.49 4.39 13.53
CA ILE A 81 -4.16 5.48 14.23
C ILE A 81 -3.77 5.47 15.70
N LYS A 82 -3.80 4.31 16.36
CA LYS A 82 -3.39 4.17 17.76
C LYS A 82 -1.95 4.62 18.00
N GLN A 83 -1.03 4.29 17.10
CA GLN A 83 0.35 4.77 17.20
C GLN A 83 0.44 6.29 17.10
N LEU A 84 -0.41 6.93 16.30
CA LEU A 84 -0.45 8.39 16.18
C LEU A 84 -1.20 9.07 17.34
N GLU A 85 -2.04 8.35 18.10
CA GLU A 85 -2.71 8.90 19.30
C GLU A 85 -1.71 9.26 20.39
N ASP A 86 -0.65 8.47 20.52
CA ASP A 86 0.41 8.67 21.51
C ASP A 86 1.53 9.62 21.00
N ALA A 87 1.45 10.06 19.74
CA ALA A 87 2.47 10.89 19.12
C ALA A 87 2.47 12.33 19.66
N ASP A 88 3.67 12.86 19.94
CA ASP A 88 3.87 14.25 20.36
C ASP A 88 3.57 15.21 19.18
N PRO A 89 2.56 16.09 19.28
CA PRO A 89 2.22 17.02 18.20
C PRO A 89 3.27 18.12 17.98
N GLU A 90 4.18 18.33 18.94
CA GLU A 90 5.26 19.32 18.91
C GLU A 90 6.63 18.65 18.71
N PHE A 91 6.64 17.39 18.25
CA PHE A 91 7.86 16.60 18.09
C PHE A 91 8.93 17.30 17.25
N ILE A 92 8.54 17.87 16.10
CA ILE A 92 9.48 18.56 15.21
C ILE A 92 10.11 19.77 15.89
N SER A 93 9.29 20.66 16.46
CA SER A 93 9.75 21.86 17.16
C SER A 93 10.58 21.54 18.41
N LYS A 94 10.29 20.40 19.06
CA LYS A 94 10.97 20.00 20.30
C LYS A 94 12.30 19.29 20.09
N TYR A 95 12.42 18.49 19.03
CA TYR A 95 13.60 17.62 18.83
C TYR A 95 14.44 17.98 17.61
N PHE A 96 13.86 18.59 16.56
CA PHE A 96 14.61 18.94 15.35
C PHE A 96 15.07 20.39 15.33
N GLU A 97 14.20 21.34 15.65
CA GLU A 97 14.54 22.77 15.62
C GLU A 97 15.66 23.18 16.59
N PRO A 98 15.81 22.56 17.79
CA PRO A 98 16.90 22.88 18.70
C PRO A 98 18.25 22.29 18.30
N LEU A 99 18.33 21.48 17.24
CA LEU A 99 19.58 20.84 16.84
C LEU A 99 20.60 21.87 16.40
N VAL A 100 21.83 21.70 16.91
CA VAL A 100 22.98 22.54 16.59
C VAL A 100 24.05 21.67 15.95
N PHE A 101 24.36 21.94 14.70
CA PHE A 101 25.34 21.19 13.91
C PHE A 101 26.74 21.82 13.97
N LEU A 102 27.72 21.04 13.53
CA LEU A 102 29.12 21.43 13.36
C LEU A 102 29.74 21.91 14.68
N GLN A 103 29.44 21.24 15.79
CA GLN A 103 29.89 21.67 17.12
C GLN A 103 31.41 21.77 17.23
N LYS A 104 32.15 20.84 16.62
CA LYS A 104 33.63 20.87 16.58
C LYS A 104 34.13 22.14 15.88
N GLU A 105 33.61 22.43 14.69
CA GLU A 105 33.98 23.64 13.93
C GLU A 105 33.63 24.92 14.71
N ARG A 106 32.47 24.96 15.37
CA ARG A 106 32.08 26.10 16.23
C ARG A 106 33.04 26.33 17.38
N GLN A 107 33.48 25.26 18.03
CA GLN A 107 34.45 25.32 19.13
C GLN A 107 35.81 25.83 18.62
N ASP A 108 36.29 25.28 17.50
CA ASP A 108 37.55 25.69 16.88
C ASP A 108 37.52 27.18 16.48
N LEU A 109 36.43 27.64 15.85
CA LEU A 109 36.24 29.05 15.48
C LEU A 109 36.16 29.97 16.70
N ALA A 110 35.52 29.55 17.77
CA ALA A 110 35.45 30.33 19.00
C ALA A 110 36.85 30.55 19.62
N VAL A 111 37.70 29.52 19.59
CA VAL A 111 39.08 29.60 20.07
C VAL A 111 39.92 30.52 19.16
N LEU A 112 39.81 30.36 17.84
CA LEU A 112 40.55 31.18 16.88
C LEU A 112 40.20 32.67 16.99
N LEU A 113 38.91 33.01 17.10
CA LEU A 113 38.45 34.39 17.25
C LEU A 113 38.85 35.03 18.59
N THR A 114 39.27 34.23 19.58
CA THR A 114 39.78 34.74 20.87
C THR A 114 41.25 35.16 20.77
N SER A 115 42.01 34.62 19.82
CA SER A 115 43.43 34.95 19.63
C SER A 115 43.63 36.31 18.95
N GLU A 116 44.62 37.08 19.40
CA GLU A 116 44.86 38.45 18.89
C GLU A 116 45.18 38.48 17.38
N GLU A 117 45.79 37.42 16.85
CA GLU A 117 46.19 37.32 15.43
C GLU A 117 45.00 37.20 14.47
N PHE A 118 43.89 36.64 14.93
CA PHE A 118 42.73 36.29 14.09
C PHE A 118 41.45 37.03 14.47
N LYS A 119 41.51 37.88 15.50
CA LYS A 119 40.37 38.61 16.05
C LYS A 119 39.70 39.56 15.04
N GLU A 120 40.47 40.11 14.11
CA GLU A 120 39.99 41.02 13.06
C GLU A 120 39.78 40.31 11.71
N SER A 121 39.76 38.97 11.69
CA SER A 121 39.50 38.23 10.46
C SER A 121 38.02 38.32 10.07
N ASP A 122 37.73 39.09 9.02
CA ASP A 122 36.39 39.18 8.42
C ASP A 122 35.86 37.80 8.02
N PHE A 123 36.73 36.94 7.47
CA PHE A 123 36.37 35.59 7.03
C PHE A 123 35.87 34.70 8.17
N LEU A 124 36.61 34.65 9.29
CA LEU A 124 36.23 33.83 10.44
C LEU A 124 34.95 34.36 11.11
N SER A 125 34.77 35.69 11.09
CA SER A 125 33.58 36.34 11.64
C SER A 125 32.34 36.03 10.79
N LEU A 126 32.44 36.14 9.47
CA LEU A 126 31.39 35.74 8.52
C LEU A 126 31.06 34.24 8.64
N ARG A 127 32.08 33.38 8.73
CA ARG A 127 31.85 31.94 8.89
C ARG A 127 31.14 31.61 10.19
N LYS A 128 31.46 32.29 11.28
CA LYS A 128 30.75 32.13 12.55
C LYS A 128 29.29 32.57 12.44
N GLU A 129 29.02 33.69 11.77
CA GLU A 129 27.66 34.16 11.50
C GLU A 129 26.87 33.14 10.66
N ASP A 130 27.48 32.58 9.60
CA ASP A 130 26.89 31.51 8.79
C ASP A 130 26.51 30.30 9.65
N LEU A 131 27.39 29.88 10.56
CA LEU A 131 27.10 28.78 11.49
C LEU A 131 26.00 29.17 12.48
N ASP A 132 25.99 30.37 13.02
CA ASP A 132 24.95 30.83 13.95
C ASP A 132 23.56 30.88 13.30
N ASN A 133 23.51 31.08 11.98
CA ASN A 133 22.32 31.00 11.15
C ASN A 133 22.00 29.58 10.63
N ASN A 134 22.93 28.64 10.73
CA ASN A 134 22.75 27.23 10.35
C ASN A 134 21.91 26.47 11.39
N LYS A 135 20.59 26.72 11.38
CA LYS A 135 19.58 26.13 12.27
C LYS A 135 18.52 25.41 11.45
N VAL A 136 18.00 24.31 11.99
CA VAL A 136 16.86 23.63 11.38
C VAL A 136 15.62 24.49 11.53
N GLN A 137 15.04 24.89 10.42
CA GLN A 137 13.73 25.54 10.37
C GLN A 137 12.91 24.86 9.29
N PHE A 138 11.65 24.57 9.59
CA PHE A 138 10.72 23.96 8.65
C PHE A 138 9.65 24.94 8.24
N GLU A 139 9.48 25.09 6.93
CA GLU A 139 8.27 25.63 6.35
C GLU A 139 7.21 24.54 6.30
N THR A 140 6.06 24.79 6.91
CA THR A 140 4.98 23.80 7.04
C THR A 140 3.84 24.13 6.08
N GLU A 141 3.51 23.20 5.19
CA GLU A 141 2.41 23.31 4.25
C GLU A 141 1.38 22.19 4.46
N PRO A 142 0.09 22.48 4.64
CA PRO A 142 -0.93 21.45 4.73
C PRO A 142 -1.18 20.80 3.36
N LEU A 143 -1.04 19.47 3.27
CA LEU A 143 -1.27 18.72 2.03
C LEU A 143 -2.64 18.05 2.01
N TYR A 144 -3.00 17.38 3.10
CA TYR A 144 -4.19 16.56 3.16
C TYR A 144 -4.79 16.55 4.56
N GLU A 145 -6.12 16.60 4.61
CA GLU A 145 -6.88 16.56 5.86
C GLU A 145 -8.11 15.67 5.67
N LYS A 146 -8.23 14.63 6.50
CA LYS A 146 -9.39 13.73 6.49
C LYS A 146 -9.72 13.27 7.89
N ASP A 147 -10.98 13.48 8.29
CA ASP A 147 -11.63 13.03 9.55
C ASP A 147 -10.78 13.21 10.82
N ASN A 148 -9.78 12.33 11.03
CA ASN A 148 -8.90 12.32 12.20
C ASN A 148 -7.41 12.53 11.88
N LEU A 149 -7.01 12.60 10.61
CA LEU A 149 -5.63 12.63 10.17
C LEU A 149 -5.31 13.92 9.40
N GLN A 150 -4.13 14.46 9.65
CA GLN A 150 -3.56 15.61 8.98
C GLN A 150 -2.18 15.22 8.44
N GLU A 151 -1.96 15.49 7.15
CA GLU A 151 -0.66 15.37 6.50
C GLU A 151 -0.12 16.77 6.22
N LEU A 152 1.09 17.02 6.69
CA LEU A 152 1.82 18.26 6.53
C LEU A 152 3.11 17.98 5.77
N ARG A 153 3.42 18.80 4.79
CA ARG A 153 4.75 18.86 4.19
C ARG A 153 5.61 19.80 5.03
N LEU A 154 6.78 19.32 5.41
CA LEU A 154 7.81 20.06 6.12
C LEU A 154 8.99 20.24 5.17
N THR A 155 9.21 21.46 4.70
CA THR A 155 10.34 21.79 3.84
C THR A 155 11.42 22.47 4.66
N VAL A 156 12.66 21.98 4.57
CA VAL A 156 13.80 22.63 5.26
C VAL A 156 14.02 23.99 4.63
N GLN A 157 14.02 25.04 5.45
CA GLN A 157 14.30 26.40 4.99
C GLN A 157 15.80 26.53 4.71
N GLY A 158 16.14 26.75 3.45
CA GLY A 158 17.53 26.89 3.01
C GLY A 158 18.30 25.58 2.94
N THR A 159 19.62 25.67 3.12
CA THR A 159 20.55 24.54 3.12
C THR A 159 21.19 24.41 4.49
N LEU A 160 21.06 23.25 5.12
CA LEU A 160 21.74 22.93 6.37
C LEU A 160 23.14 22.42 6.09
N GLN A 161 24.10 22.86 6.88
CA GLN A 161 25.46 22.33 6.86
C GLN A 161 25.68 21.40 8.04
N MET A 162 26.17 20.19 7.77
CA MET A 162 26.38 19.15 8.75
C MET A 162 27.71 18.44 8.50
N ASP A 163 28.30 17.87 9.54
CA ASP A 163 29.30 16.82 9.37
C ASP A 163 28.64 15.44 9.26
N VAL A 164 29.46 14.39 9.17
CA VAL A 164 28.97 13.02 9.06
C VAL A 164 28.32 12.53 10.36
N GLU A 165 28.82 12.99 11.52
CA GLU A 165 28.30 12.60 12.83
C GLU A 165 26.94 13.25 13.09
N ASP A 166 26.82 14.54 12.77
CA ASP A 166 25.58 15.32 12.78
C ASP A 166 24.51 14.66 11.91
N LEU A 167 24.88 14.27 10.69
CA LEU A 167 23.96 13.64 9.75
C LEU A 167 23.45 12.29 10.26
N GLN A 168 24.34 11.49 10.87
CA GLN A 168 23.94 10.24 11.51
C GLN A 168 22.99 10.50 12.69
N GLY A 169 23.27 11.51 13.52
CA GLY A 169 22.39 11.92 14.61
C GLY A 169 21.00 12.35 14.10
N PHE A 170 20.98 13.15 13.04
CA PHE A 170 19.74 13.61 12.40
C PHE A 170 18.88 12.44 11.88
N PHE A 171 19.49 11.46 11.20
CA PHE A 171 18.75 10.29 10.74
C PHE A 171 18.29 9.39 11.88
N LYS A 172 19.09 9.23 12.95
CA LYS A 172 18.66 8.47 14.14
C LYS A 172 17.40 9.08 14.76
N LEU A 173 17.32 10.41 14.81
CA LEU A 173 16.12 11.11 15.27
C LEU A 173 14.91 10.88 14.35
N LEU A 174 15.11 10.86 13.03
CA LEU A 174 14.05 10.53 12.07
C LEU A 174 13.58 9.08 12.18
N GLU A 175 14.51 8.14 12.33
CA GLU A 175 14.22 6.70 12.45
C GLU A 175 13.58 6.37 13.81
N GLY A 176 13.79 7.22 14.81
CA GLY A 176 13.08 7.19 16.09
C GLY A 176 13.52 6.06 17.01
N GLU A 177 14.78 5.63 16.94
CA GLU A 177 15.34 4.62 17.86
C GLU A 177 15.13 5.01 19.34
N GLU A 178 15.16 6.31 19.64
CA GLU A 178 15.03 6.85 21.01
C GLU A 178 13.58 7.17 21.42
N PHE A 179 12.62 7.25 20.48
CA PHE A 179 11.26 7.78 20.72
C PHE A 179 10.13 6.88 20.20
N ALA A 180 10.33 5.56 20.26
CA ALA A 180 9.50 4.56 19.57
C ALA A 180 7.98 4.72 19.75
N THR A 181 7.50 5.18 20.91
CA THR A 181 6.06 5.26 21.25
C THR A 181 5.43 6.64 21.06
N SER A 182 6.20 7.73 21.00
CA SER A 182 5.65 9.10 21.04
C SER A 182 5.97 9.93 19.80
N ARG A 183 6.26 9.28 18.67
CA ARG A 183 6.66 9.98 17.44
C ARG A 183 5.54 10.03 16.41
N PRO A 184 5.35 11.16 15.72
CA PRO A 184 4.56 11.17 14.49
C PRO A 184 5.27 10.32 13.43
N GLN A 185 4.51 9.90 12.41
CA GLN A 185 5.13 9.29 11.24
C GLN A 185 5.74 10.39 10.38
N ILE A 186 7.07 10.36 10.24
CA ILE A 186 7.83 11.25 9.35
C ILE A 186 8.35 10.41 8.19
N LEU A 187 8.07 10.84 6.96
CA LEU A 187 8.57 10.21 5.74
C LEU A 187 9.43 11.20 4.98
N ILE A 188 10.57 10.73 4.46
CA ILE A 188 11.42 11.54 3.58
C ILE A 188 10.78 11.56 2.20
N GLU A 189 10.32 12.72 1.73
CA GLU A 189 9.79 12.86 0.36
C GLU A 189 10.93 13.10 -0.62
N HIS A 190 11.81 14.04 -0.28
CA HIS A 190 12.92 14.45 -1.12
C HIS A 190 14.07 14.94 -0.25
N MET A 191 15.29 14.54 -0.58
CA MET A 191 16.47 14.97 0.15
C MET A 191 17.68 14.99 -0.78
N VAL A 192 18.39 16.11 -0.78
CA VAL A 192 19.60 16.34 -1.56
C VAL A 192 20.74 16.56 -0.58
N ILE A 193 21.80 15.78 -0.75
CA ILE A 193 23.03 15.88 0.04
C ILE A 193 24.14 16.22 -0.94
N ARG A 194 24.86 17.31 -0.69
CA ARG A 194 26.02 17.75 -1.48
C ARG A 194 27.21 17.94 -0.57
N LYS A 195 28.39 17.50 -1.01
CA LYS A 195 29.63 17.81 -0.31
C LYS A 195 30.11 19.20 -0.75
N LYS A 196 30.43 20.06 0.21
CA LYS A 196 31.00 21.39 -0.01
C LYS A 196 32.34 21.49 0.71
N GLU A 197 33.35 21.92 -0.01
CA GLU A 197 34.66 22.23 0.58
C GLU A 197 34.61 23.66 1.13
N VAL A 198 34.89 23.82 2.42
CA VAL A 198 34.90 25.12 3.10
C VAL A 198 36.33 25.64 3.19
N THR A 199 37.26 24.75 3.51
CA THR A 199 38.71 25.01 3.45
C THR A 199 39.42 23.78 2.88
N SER A 200 40.73 23.89 2.64
CA SER A 200 41.57 22.79 2.16
C SER A 200 41.52 21.53 3.02
N ASN A 201 41.19 21.66 4.32
CA ASN A 201 41.13 20.54 5.26
C ASN A 201 39.73 20.26 5.81
N TYR A 202 38.74 21.12 5.54
CA TYR A 202 37.37 20.96 6.04
C TYR A 202 36.36 20.90 4.90
N SER A 203 35.57 19.85 4.91
CA SER A 203 34.39 19.69 4.05
C SER A 203 33.15 19.46 4.89
N VAL A 204 32.06 20.11 4.50
CA VAL A 204 30.74 19.95 5.11
C VAL A 204 29.78 19.32 4.12
N LEU A 205 28.68 18.76 4.63
CA LEU A 205 27.57 18.27 3.84
C LEU A 205 26.46 19.33 3.86
N GLU A 206 26.12 19.86 2.69
CA GLU A 206 24.94 20.69 2.48
C GLU A 206 23.72 19.81 2.22
N ILE A 207 22.67 20.01 3.02
CA ILE A 207 21.45 19.23 3.01
C ILE A 207 20.25 20.14 2.81
N SER A 208 19.41 19.78 1.84
CA SER A 208 18.10 20.38 1.66
C SER A 208 17.08 19.28 1.33
N GLY A 209 15.83 19.49 1.71
CA GLY A 209 14.83 18.45 1.53
C GLY A 209 13.45 18.82 2.04
N SER A 210 12.52 17.90 1.79
CA SER A 210 11.16 17.94 2.31
C SER A 210 10.77 16.59 2.90
N PHE A 211 9.94 16.66 3.93
CA PHE A 211 9.44 15.54 4.70
C PHE A 211 7.92 15.61 4.77
N LEU A 212 7.27 14.45 4.85
CA LEU A 212 5.85 14.34 5.13
C LEU A 212 5.67 13.97 6.61
N GLU A 213 5.07 14.87 7.37
CA GLU A 213 4.60 14.59 8.72
C GLU A 213 3.13 14.15 8.68
N ARG A 214 2.83 13.01 9.28
CA ARG A 214 1.46 12.56 9.52
C ARG A 214 1.17 12.58 11.01
N LYS A 215 0.12 13.31 11.39
CA LYS A 215 -0.36 13.41 12.77
C LYS A 215 -1.87 13.39 12.86
N LEU A 216 -2.39 13.14 14.06
CA LEU A 216 -3.82 13.25 14.29
C LEU A 216 -4.24 14.71 14.38
N LYS A 217 -5.40 15.01 13.80
CA LYS A 217 -6.05 16.29 13.95
C LYS A 217 -6.43 16.45 15.42
N LYS A 218 -5.87 17.46 16.10
CA LYS A 218 -6.37 17.86 17.42
C LYS A 218 -7.86 18.18 17.24
N LYS A 219 -8.75 17.37 17.81
CA LYS A 219 -10.16 17.77 17.95
C LYS A 219 -10.11 19.10 18.67
N LYS A 220 -10.54 20.19 18.02
CA LYS A 220 -10.78 21.45 18.71
C LYS A 220 -11.69 21.07 19.87
N ALA A 221 -11.15 21.05 21.09
CA ALA A 221 -11.96 20.87 22.27
C ALA A 221 -13.00 21.97 22.15
N HIS A 222 -14.24 21.60 21.85
CA HIS A 222 -15.31 22.56 21.73
C HIS A 222 -15.24 23.41 22.98
N GLU A 223 -15.03 24.71 22.77
CA GLU A 223 -15.31 25.75 23.73
C GLU A 223 -16.73 25.48 24.25
N LYS A 224 -16.82 24.78 25.38
CA LYS A 224 -17.97 24.88 26.26
C LYS A 224 -17.81 26.25 26.93
N LYS A 225 -18.30 27.28 26.24
CA LYS A 225 -18.75 28.50 26.91
C LYS A 225 -20.10 28.22 27.56
#